data_AF-A0AAD5DT35-F1
#
_entry.id   AF-A0AAD5DT35-F1
#
_cell.length_a   1.000
_cell.length_b   1.000
_cell.length_c   1.000
_cell.angle_alpha   90.00
_cell.angle_beta   90.00
_cell.angle_gamma   90.00
#
_symmetry.space_group_name_H-M   'P 1'
#
loop_
_entity.id
_entity.type
_entity.pdbx_description
1 polymer ?
#
loop_
_entity_poly.entity_id
_entity_poly.type
_entity_poly.pdbx_seq_one_letter_code
_entity_poly.pdbx_strand_id
1 'polypeptide(L)'
;MFIKEYEEATGRLVRFRLSFGGSGTQARAVIDGLPADISALALPLDTIKIADAGLIRADWPTAFPNNSIVVESVCAIVVRKGNPKNIRGWEDLARDDVAVVTANPKTAGVARWIFLALWGAKLGKGKKAATQYTTKVFDQVVVQPRDAREASDVFYRQGMGDCLLTYENEAFFTNLVVPEKDRLPYIVPDNNIRIQCPLALIDANINGQPPEVREAAQAFGQYLYTREAQREFAACGFRTNFKELQEEFGLPPVKGLWTAEKRLGGWKQIQTEFFEDTGICSEILRDVGARKLAQRLAGR
;
A
#
# COMPACT_ATOMS: atom_id res chain seq x y z
N MET A 1 11.20 -4.66 -21.04
CA MET A 1 11.15 -3.65 -22.11
C MET A 1 12.25 -2.61 -21.94
N PHE A 2 12.26 -1.82 -20.85
CA PHE A 2 13.33 -0.84 -20.57
C PHE A 2 14.77 -1.29 -20.86
N ILE A 3 15.22 -2.45 -20.36
CA ILE A 3 16.61 -2.91 -20.57
C ILE A 3 16.95 -2.99 -22.06
N LYS A 4 16.04 -3.52 -22.86
CA LYS A 4 16.20 -3.65 -24.32
C LYS A 4 16.25 -2.27 -24.98
N GLU A 5 15.29 -1.40 -24.67
CA GLU A 5 15.24 -0.05 -25.25
C GLU A 5 16.46 0.80 -24.86
N TYR A 6 16.93 0.67 -23.61
CA TYR A 6 18.10 1.38 -23.14
C TYR A 6 19.37 0.88 -23.82
N GLU A 7 19.51 -0.43 -24.01
CA GLU A 7 20.63 -1.01 -24.75
C GLU A 7 20.62 -0.60 -26.22
N GLU A 8 19.45 -0.62 -26.88
CA GLU A 8 19.30 -0.16 -28.27
C GLU A 8 19.63 1.34 -28.43
N ALA A 9 19.25 2.18 -27.46
CA ALA A 9 19.47 3.62 -27.51
C ALA A 9 20.91 4.03 -27.15
N THR A 10 21.60 3.28 -26.29
CA THR A 10 22.88 3.71 -25.69
C THR A 10 24.05 2.78 -25.99
N GLY A 11 23.79 1.56 -26.48
CA GLY A 11 24.78 0.49 -26.60
C GLY A 11 25.24 -0.09 -25.25
N ARG A 12 24.58 0.26 -24.14
CA ARG A 12 24.96 -0.17 -22.79
C ARG A 12 23.93 -1.12 -22.19
N LEU A 13 24.41 -2.25 -21.66
CA LEU A 13 23.57 -3.21 -20.94
C LEU A 13 23.37 -2.77 -19.48
N VAL A 14 22.10 -2.68 -19.06
CA VAL A 14 21.72 -2.42 -17.65
C VAL A 14 21.22 -3.70 -16.99
N ARG A 15 21.60 -3.93 -15.72
CA ARG A 15 21.14 -5.06 -14.92
C ARG A 15 20.52 -4.58 -13.62
N PHE A 16 19.35 -5.13 -13.28
CA PHE A 16 18.66 -4.83 -12.03
C PHE A 16 18.85 -5.93 -11.01
N ARG A 17 19.08 -5.55 -9.76
CA ARG A 17 18.94 -6.41 -8.59
C ARG A 17 17.75 -5.91 -7.79
N LEU A 18 16.79 -6.78 -7.54
CA LEU A 18 15.52 -6.41 -6.91
C LEU A 18 15.46 -6.92 -5.47
N SER A 19 14.97 -6.08 -4.57
CA SER A 19 14.68 -6.41 -3.17
C SER A 19 13.23 -6.05 -2.88
N PHE A 20 12.46 -6.99 -2.34
CA PHE A 20 11.04 -6.81 -2.01
C PHE A 20 10.81 -7.07 -0.52
N GLY A 21 9.88 -6.33 0.08
CA GLY A 21 9.47 -6.50 1.47
C GLY A 21 8.53 -5.40 1.94
N GLY A 22 8.16 -5.41 3.21
CA GLY A 22 7.33 -4.36 3.79
C GLY A 22 8.00 -2.98 3.65
N SER A 23 7.27 -2.00 3.12
CA SER A 23 7.77 -0.65 2.77
C SER A 23 8.60 0.02 3.90
N GLY A 24 8.10 0.02 5.14
CA GLY A 24 8.84 0.58 6.26
C GLY A 24 10.12 -0.19 6.62
N THR A 25 10.15 -1.50 6.37
CA THR A 25 11.35 -2.34 6.57
C THR A 25 12.39 -2.06 5.48
N GLN A 26 11.97 -1.95 4.23
CA GLN A 26 12.87 -1.61 3.11
C GLN A 26 13.43 -0.19 3.26
N ALA A 27 12.61 0.79 3.66
CA ALA A 27 13.08 2.14 3.94
C ALA A 27 14.14 2.18 5.05
N ARG A 28 13.92 1.43 6.14
CA ARG A 28 14.92 1.27 7.20
C ARG A 28 16.18 0.60 6.69
N ALA A 29 16.07 -0.45 5.88
CA ALA A 29 17.24 -1.12 5.31
C ALA A 29 18.09 -0.17 4.46
N VAL A 30 17.48 0.71 3.66
CA VAL A 30 18.20 1.76 2.91
C VAL A 30 18.89 2.74 3.86
N ILE A 31 18.20 3.21 4.90
CA ILE A 31 18.78 4.09 5.93
C ILE A 31 19.98 3.43 6.63
N ASP A 32 19.89 2.12 6.88
CA ASP A 32 20.92 1.33 7.56
C ASP A 32 22.04 0.85 6.61
N GLY A 33 22.04 1.28 5.33
CA GLY A 33 23.16 1.08 4.40
C GLY A 33 22.94 0.06 3.27
N LEU A 34 21.71 -0.39 3.01
CA LEU A 34 21.42 -1.18 1.80
C LEU A 34 21.77 -0.33 0.56
N PRO A 35 22.64 -0.83 -0.35
CA PRO A 35 23.12 -0.07 -1.52
C PRO A 35 22.08 -0.09 -2.66
N ALA A 36 20.90 0.48 -2.40
CA ALA A 36 19.86 0.67 -3.40
C ALA A 36 20.11 1.95 -4.20
N ASP A 37 20.01 1.90 -5.52
CA ASP A 37 20.08 3.09 -6.39
C ASP A 37 18.71 3.77 -6.52
N ILE A 38 17.64 2.97 -6.49
CA ILE A 38 16.26 3.42 -6.67
C ILE A 38 15.41 2.80 -5.57
N SER A 39 14.48 3.59 -5.03
CA SER A 39 13.42 3.11 -4.15
C SER A 39 12.06 3.34 -4.80
N ALA A 40 11.24 2.29 -4.81
CA ALA A 40 9.83 2.34 -5.16
C ALA A 40 9.05 1.79 -3.97
N LEU A 41 8.54 2.70 -3.12
CA LEU A 41 7.96 2.36 -1.82
C LEU A 41 6.44 2.42 -1.84
N ALA A 42 5.80 1.92 -0.78
CA ALA A 42 4.35 1.81 -0.75
C ALA A 42 3.63 3.12 -0.38
N LEU A 43 4.33 4.10 0.19
CA LEU A 43 3.77 5.40 0.58
C LEU A 43 4.86 6.49 0.68
N PRO A 44 4.50 7.77 0.42
CA PRO A 44 5.43 8.90 0.52
C PRO A 44 6.09 9.04 1.90
N LEU A 45 5.40 8.67 2.98
CA LEU A 45 5.96 8.72 4.34
C LEU A 45 7.27 7.91 4.49
N ASP A 46 7.38 6.75 3.85
CA ASP A 46 8.59 5.95 3.97
C ASP A 46 9.73 6.53 3.10
N THR A 47 9.41 7.14 1.96
CA THR A 47 10.38 7.92 1.16
C THR A 47 10.85 9.17 1.91
N ILE A 48 9.96 9.88 2.60
CA ILE A 48 10.30 11.04 3.45
C ILE A 48 11.29 10.65 4.54
N LYS A 49 11.17 9.47 5.16
CA LYS A 49 12.16 9.02 6.16
C LYS A 49 13.56 8.85 5.57
N ILE A 50 13.65 8.39 4.32
CA ILE A 50 14.94 8.29 3.62
C ILE A 50 15.50 9.70 3.34
N ALA A 51 14.62 10.67 2.99
CA ALA A 51 15.01 12.07 2.79
C ALA A 51 15.50 12.72 4.09
N ASP A 52 14.79 12.51 5.19
CA ASP A 52 15.14 13.01 6.52
C ASP A 52 16.47 12.41 7.02
N ALA A 53 16.82 11.20 6.57
CA ALA A 53 18.13 10.59 6.82
C ALA A 53 19.25 11.13 5.89
N GLY A 54 18.94 12.05 4.98
CA GLY A 54 19.90 12.70 4.08
C GLY A 54 20.32 11.87 2.87
N LEU A 55 19.65 10.75 2.59
CA LEU A 55 20.05 9.85 1.49
C LEU A 55 19.43 10.22 0.13
N ILE A 56 18.34 10.98 0.15
CA ILE A 56 17.68 11.54 -1.06
C ILE A 56 17.45 13.04 -0.88
N ARG A 57 17.36 13.77 -1.99
CA ARG A 57 17.04 15.20 -1.92
C ARG A 57 15.65 15.44 -1.34
N ALA A 58 15.49 16.50 -0.55
CA ALA A 58 14.20 16.85 0.06
C ALA A 58 13.11 17.21 -0.97
N ASP A 59 13.52 17.69 -2.15
CA ASP A 59 12.64 17.97 -3.28
C ASP A 59 12.37 16.74 -4.17
N TRP A 60 12.63 15.51 -3.68
CA TRP A 60 12.37 14.28 -4.44
C TRP A 60 11.00 14.22 -5.12
N PRO A 61 9.88 14.79 -4.60
CA PRO A 61 8.61 14.73 -5.32
C PRO A 61 8.68 15.40 -6.70
N THR A 62 9.58 16.36 -6.91
CA THR A 62 9.74 17.07 -8.19
C THR A 62 10.64 16.35 -9.18
N ALA A 63 11.31 15.26 -8.79
CA ALA A 63 12.32 14.59 -9.60
C ALA A 63 11.71 13.88 -10.84
N PHE A 64 10.48 13.38 -10.72
CA PHE A 64 9.76 12.69 -11.77
C PHE A 64 8.31 13.21 -11.89
N PRO A 65 7.62 12.94 -13.02
CA PRO A 65 6.24 13.37 -13.22
C PRO A 65 5.29 12.95 -12.08
N ASN A 66 4.16 13.64 -11.97
CA ASN A 66 3.08 13.32 -11.03
C ASN A 66 3.54 13.25 -9.57
N ASN A 67 4.37 14.21 -9.14
CA ASN A 67 4.95 14.24 -7.79
C ASN A 67 5.77 12.99 -7.47
N SER A 68 6.46 12.44 -8.47
CA SER A 68 7.18 11.17 -8.39
C SER A 68 6.32 9.98 -7.96
N ILE A 69 5.02 10.02 -8.25
CA ILE A 69 4.10 8.90 -8.05
C ILE A 69 3.97 8.12 -9.36
N VAL A 70 4.50 6.90 -9.39
CA VAL A 70 4.54 6.07 -10.60
C VAL A 70 3.18 5.47 -10.88
N VAL A 71 2.53 4.93 -9.84
CA VAL A 71 1.21 4.30 -9.89
C VAL A 71 0.42 4.63 -8.64
N GLU A 72 -0.90 4.50 -8.79
CA GLU A 72 -1.85 4.60 -7.70
C GLU A 72 -2.54 3.24 -7.47
N SER A 73 -3.21 3.12 -6.32
CA SER A 73 -4.10 2.03 -5.99
C SER A 73 -5.18 2.55 -5.02
N VAL A 74 -6.05 1.67 -4.55
CA VAL A 74 -7.04 1.93 -3.49
C VAL A 74 -7.13 0.72 -2.56
N CYS A 75 -7.77 0.88 -1.41
CA CYS A 75 -8.06 -0.27 -0.55
C CYS A 75 -9.19 -1.11 -1.14
N ALA A 76 -9.02 -2.43 -1.11
CA ALA A 76 -10.02 -3.40 -1.54
C ALA A 76 -10.37 -4.38 -0.40
N ILE A 77 -11.57 -4.94 -0.48
CA ILE A 77 -12.09 -5.97 0.41
C ILE A 77 -12.28 -7.24 -0.42
N VAL A 78 -11.39 -8.21 -0.30
CA VAL A 78 -11.60 -9.54 -0.89
C VAL A 78 -12.56 -10.31 0.02
N VAL A 79 -13.56 -10.97 -0.54
CA VAL A 79 -14.54 -11.77 0.22
C VAL A 79 -14.56 -13.21 -0.27
N ARG A 80 -15.06 -14.12 0.57
CA ARG A 80 -15.22 -15.54 0.17
C ARG A 80 -16.16 -15.67 -1.03
N LYS A 81 -16.02 -16.77 -1.78
CA LYS A 81 -16.89 -17.11 -2.91
C LYS A 81 -18.36 -17.06 -2.48
N GLY A 82 -19.20 -16.36 -3.26
CA GLY A 82 -20.61 -16.13 -2.94
C GLY A 82 -20.88 -15.06 -1.87
N ASN A 83 -19.84 -14.51 -1.24
CA ASN A 83 -19.93 -13.47 -0.19
C ASN A 83 -20.96 -13.82 0.90
N PRO A 84 -20.74 -14.90 1.70
CA PRO A 84 -21.73 -15.43 2.63
C PRO A 84 -22.10 -14.43 3.74
N LYS A 85 -21.22 -13.47 4.04
CA LYS A 85 -21.46 -12.39 4.99
C LYS A 85 -22.14 -11.17 4.37
N ASN A 86 -22.40 -11.17 3.06
CA ASN A 86 -22.99 -10.04 2.34
C ASN A 86 -22.27 -8.71 2.67
N ILE A 87 -20.94 -8.74 2.70
CA ILE A 87 -20.10 -7.55 2.90
C ILE A 87 -20.18 -6.70 1.64
N ARG A 88 -20.46 -5.40 1.75
CA ARG A 88 -20.63 -4.49 0.61
C ARG A 88 -19.70 -3.28 0.67
N GLY A 89 -19.08 -3.02 1.81
CA GLY A 89 -18.13 -1.92 1.98
C GLY A 89 -17.74 -1.71 3.43
N TRP A 90 -17.29 -0.49 3.74
CA TRP A 90 -16.76 -0.14 5.05
C TRP A 90 -17.74 -0.42 6.20
N GLU A 91 -19.03 -0.11 6.05
CA GLU A 91 -20.00 -0.27 7.15
C GLU A 91 -20.11 -1.71 7.66
N ASP A 92 -19.95 -2.71 6.79
CA ASP A 92 -20.11 -4.13 7.15
C ASP A 92 -18.94 -4.70 7.96
N LEU A 93 -17.76 -4.08 7.89
CA LEU A 93 -16.56 -4.58 8.55
C LEU A 93 -16.61 -4.49 10.08
N ALA A 94 -17.52 -3.68 10.62
CA ALA A 94 -17.67 -3.48 12.06
C ALA A 94 -18.67 -4.45 12.71
N ARG A 95 -19.36 -5.28 11.91
CA ARG A 95 -20.36 -6.23 12.41
C ARG A 95 -19.71 -7.34 13.22
N ASP A 96 -20.41 -7.81 14.26
CA ASP A 96 -19.91 -8.85 15.18
C ASP A 96 -19.76 -10.22 14.56
N ASP A 97 -20.41 -10.46 13.42
CA ASP A 97 -20.37 -11.74 12.74
C ASP A 97 -19.28 -11.83 11.66
N VAL A 98 -18.49 -10.77 11.44
CA VAL A 98 -17.47 -10.68 10.40
C VAL A 98 -16.09 -10.89 11.00
N ALA A 99 -15.31 -11.81 10.43
CA ALA A 99 -13.89 -11.99 10.74
C ALA A 99 -13.01 -11.34 9.66
N VAL A 100 -12.15 -10.39 10.06
CA VAL A 100 -11.30 -9.62 9.14
C VAL A 100 -9.85 -10.12 9.16
N VAL A 101 -9.22 -10.22 7.99
CA VAL A 101 -7.77 -10.35 7.84
C VAL A 101 -7.20 -9.04 7.31
N THR A 102 -6.14 -8.54 7.93
CA THR A 102 -5.36 -7.39 7.45
C THR A 102 -3.94 -7.50 7.99
N ALA A 103 -2.94 -7.00 7.26
CA ALA A 103 -1.57 -6.93 7.76
C ALA A 103 -1.45 -5.95 8.96
N ASN A 104 -0.29 -5.96 9.63
CA ASN A 104 0.01 -5.12 10.79
C ASN A 104 0.45 -3.69 10.39
N PRO A 105 -0.23 -2.60 10.84
CA PRO A 105 0.14 -1.20 10.52
C PRO A 105 1.53 -0.76 11.01
N LYS A 106 2.13 -1.45 11.98
CA LYS A 106 3.47 -1.14 12.48
C LYS A 106 4.57 -1.54 11.50
N THR A 107 4.35 -2.58 10.70
CA THR A 107 5.35 -3.15 9.78
C THR A 107 4.99 -2.99 8.30
N ALA A 108 3.70 -2.98 7.96
CA ALA A 108 3.23 -3.02 6.58
C ALA A 108 2.63 -1.69 6.10
N GLY A 109 3.07 -1.21 4.94
CA GLY A 109 2.51 -0.02 4.29
C GLY A 109 1.02 -0.19 3.96
N VAL A 110 0.61 -1.37 3.49
CA VAL A 110 -0.80 -1.69 3.17
C VAL A 110 -1.72 -1.47 4.36
N ALA A 111 -1.25 -1.87 5.54
CA ALA A 111 -2.03 -1.81 6.75
C ALA A 111 -2.15 -0.37 7.27
N ARG A 112 -1.13 0.48 7.05
CA ARG A 112 -1.25 1.92 7.28
C ARG A 112 -2.29 2.53 6.35
N TRP A 113 -2.25 2.21 5.06
CA TRP A 113 -3.27 2.69 4.10
C TRP A 113 -4.68 2.25 4.48
N ILE A 114 -4.87 0.97 4.81
CA ILE A 114 -6.16 0.43 5.26
C ILE A 114 -6.62 1.13 6.54
N PHE A 115 -5.73 1.33 7.52
CA PHE A 115 -6.07 2.03 8.75
C PHE A 115 -6.57 3.46 8.45
N LEU A 116 -5.84 4.21 7.61
CA LEU A 116 -6.25 5.55 7.21
C LEU A 116 -7.56 5.52 6.41
N ALA A 117 -7.77 4.55 5.53
CA ALA A 117 -9.01 4.39 4.77
C ALA A 117 -10.21 4.20 5.69
N LEU A 118 -10.11 3.26 6.64
CA LEU A 118 -11.17 2.98 7.63
C LEU A 118 -11.49 4.21 8.47
N TRP A 119 -10.46 4.87 9.01
CA TRP A 119 -10.63 6.04 9.85
C TRP A 119 -11.18 7.23 9.05
N GLY A 120 -10.55 7.55 7.92
CA GLY A 120 -10.91 8.64 7.02
C GLY A 120 -12.31 8.49 6.43
N ALA A 121 -12.77 7.25 6.19
CA ALA A 121 -14.12 6.97 5.72
C ALA A 121 -15.21 7.48 6.69
N LYS A 122 -14.89 7.57 7.98
CA LYS A 122 -15.81 8.06 9.02
C LYS A 122 -15.54 9.46 9.51
N LEU A 123 -14.49 10.12 9.02
CA LEU A 123 -14.09 11.45 9.46
C LEU A 123 -15.21 12.50 9.34
N GLY A 124 -16.10 12.36 8.35
CA GLY A 124 -17.28 13.24 8.21
C GLY A 124 -18.26 13.19 9.39
N LYS A 125 -18.20 12.15 10.23
CA LYS A 125 -18.96 12.01 11.48
C LYS A 125 -18.16 12.49 12.72
N GLY A 126 -16.98 13.07 12.51
CA GLY A 126 -16.06 13.54 13.55
C GLY A 126 -15.00 12.52 13.96
N LYS A 127 -13.88 13.00 14.51
CA LYS A 127 -12.72 12.18 14.90
C LYS A 127 -13.09 11.05 15.87
N LYS A 128 -13.96 11.33 16.86
CA LYS A 128 -14.43 10.33 17.83
C LYS A 128 -15.13 9.15 17.16
N ALA A 129 -16.05 9.42 16.24
CA ALA A 129 -16.76 8.38 15.50
C ALA A 129 -15.82 7.58 14.59
N ALA A 130 -14.83 8.25 13.97
CA ALA A 130 -13.83 7.59 13.16
C ALA A 130 -12.94 6.63 13.94
N THR A 131 -12.46 7.07 15.11
CA THR A 131 -11.68 6.21 16.02
C THR A 131 -12.53 5.04 16.49
N GLN A 132 -13.75 5.26 16.98
CA GLN A 132 -14.63 4.19 17.47
C GLN A 132 -14.94 3.13 16.41
N TYR A 133 -15.28 3.56 15.18
CA TYR A 133 -15.51 2.64 14.07
C TYR A 133 -14.25 1.84 13.74
N THR A 134 -13.09 2.50 13.64
CA THR A 134 -11.83 1.83 13.32
C THR A 134 -11.46 0.82 14.42
N THR A 135 -11.64 1.19 15.70
CA THR A 135 -11.47 0.27 16.83
C THR A 135 -12.35 -0.96 16.68
N LYS A 136 -13.62 -0.77 16.32
CA LYS A 136 -14.57 -1.88 16.14
C LYS A 136 -14.16 -2.81 15.00
N VAL A 137 -13.67 -2.28 13.88
CA VAL A 137 -13.13 -3.12 12.79
C VAL A 137 -11.90 -3.91 13.26
N PHE A 138 -10.99 -3.30 14.02
CA PHE A 138 -9.82 -4.00 14.55
C PHE A 138 -10.17 -5.05 15.63
N ASP A 139 -11.29 -4.89 16.35
CA ASP A 139 -11.83 -5.97 17.19
C ASP A 139 -12.19 -7.20 16.34
N GLN A 140 -12.70 -7.02 15.12
CA GLN A 140 -13.02 -8.11 14.19
C GLN A 140 -11.79 -8.77 13.54
N VAL A 141 -10.59 -8.19 13.69
CA VAL A 141 -9.37 -8.73 13.06
C VAL A 141 -8.91 -10.01 13.75
N VAL A 142 -8.95 -11.14 13.06
CA VAL A 142 -8.59 -12.44 13.64
C VAL A 142 -7.08 -12.70 13.64
N VAL A 143 -6.34 -12.04 12.75
CA VAL A 143 -4.90 -12.23 12.56
C VAL A 143 -4.29 -10.97 11.95
N GLN A 144 -3.08 -10.61 12.38
CA GLN A 144 -2.32 -9.46 11.86
C GLN A 144 -0.91 -9.87 11.41
N PRO A 145 -0.77 -10.44 10.20
CA PRO A 145 0.53 -10.85 9.67
C PRO A 145 1.44 -9.65 9.39
N ARG A 146 2.75 -9.90 9.20
CA ARG A 146 3.74 -8.82 9.17
C ARG A 146 3.65 -7.95 7.91
N ASP A 147 3.14 -8.49 6.81
CA ASP A 147 3.07 -7.84 5.50
C ASP A 147 1.87 -8.32 4.67
N ALA A 148 1.65 -7.69 3.51
CA ALA A 148 0.51 -7.96 2.62
C ALA A 148 0.50 -9.39 2.07
N ARG A 149 1.69 -9.97 1.82
CA ARG A 149 1.85 -11.30 1.26
C ARG A 149 1.47 -12.35 2.29
N GLU A 150 1.94 -12.20 3.53
CA GLU A 150 1.53 -13.09 4.62
C GLU A 150 0.03 -12.97 4.92
N ALA A 151 -0.55 -11.76 4.85
CA ALA A 151 -2.00 -11.58 4.97
C ALA A 151 -2.77 -12.33 3.87
N SER A 152 -2.25 -12.32 2.65
CA SER A 152 -2.81 -13.08 1.53
C SER A 152 -2.67 -14.59 1.76
N ASP A 153 -1.53 -15.09 2.21
CA ASP A 153 -1.34 -16.51 2.54
C ASP A 153 -2.32 -16.98 3.61
N VAL A 154 -2.53 -16.19 4.67
CA VAL A 154 -3.49 -16.52 5.73
C VAL A 154 -4.92 -16.58 5.20
N PHE A 155 -5.32 -15.66 4.33
CA PHE A 155 -6.68 -15.63 3.80
C PHE A 155 -6.92 -16.71 2.74
N TYR A 156 -6.06 -16.78 1.71
CA TYR A 156 -6.25 -17.66 0.54
C TYR A 156 -5.85 -19.11 0.81
N ARG A 157 -4.74 -19.34 1.52
CA ARG A 157 -4.21 -20.70 1.74
C ARG A 157 -4.67 -21.31 3.05
N GLN A 158 -4.69 -20.52 4.13
CA GLN A 158 -5.09 -21.03 5.45
C GLN A 158 -6.60 -20.91 5.70
N GLY A 159 -7.35 -20.26 4.80
CA GLY A 159 -8.81 -20.18 4.88
C GLY A 159 -9.33 -19.37 6.07
N MET A 160 -8.51 -18.51 6.67
CA MET A 160 -8.93 -17.72 7.84
C MET A 160 -9.67 -16.44 7.45
N GLY A 161 -10.69 -16.07 8.22
CA GLY A 161 -11.48 -14.85 8.04
C GLY A 161 -12.51 -14.91 6.90
N ASP A 162 -13.49 -14.01 7.00
CA ASP A 162 -14.56 -13.82 6.01
C ASP A 162 -14.15 -12.85 4.89
N CYS A 163 -13.28 -11.91 5.20
CA CYS A 163 -12.71 -10.98 4.23
C CYS A 163 -11.24 -10.63 4.51
N LEU A 164 -10.54 -10.20 3.46
CA LEU A 164 -9.18 -9.67 3.50
C LEU A 164 -9.21 -8.22 3.05
N LEU A 165 -8.65 -7.33 3.88
CA LEU A 165 -8.35 -5.96 3.51
C LEU A 165 -6.94 -5.90 2.91
N THR A 166 -6.85 -5.43 1.67
CA THR A 166 -5.59 -5.37 0.92
C THR A 166 -5.62 -4.24 -0.12
N TYR A 167 -4.60 -4.15 -0.97
CA TYR A 167 -4.61 -3.28 -2.14
C TYR A 167 -5.50 -3.84 -3.26
N GLU A 168 -6.13 -2.97 -4.05
CA GLU A 168 -6.87 -3.38 -5.24
C GLU A 168 -6.01 -4.18 -6.23
N ASN A 169 -4.80 -3.71 -6.52
CA ASN A 169 -3.87 -4.39 -7.43
C ASN A 169 -3.50 -5.81 -6.93
N GLU A 170 -3.39 -6.03 -5.62
CA GLU A 170 -3.14 -7.37 -5.07
C GLU A 170 -4.34 -8.30 -5.27
N ALA A 171 -5.56 -7.81 -5.02
CA ALA A 171 -6.78 -8.59 -5.25
C ALA A 171 -6.96 -8.92 -6.75
N PHE A 172 -6.74 -7.93 -7.61
CA PHE A 172 -6.81 -8.08 -9.06
C PHE A 172 -5.76 -9.07 -9.57
N PHE A 173 -4.48 -8.84 -9.25
CA PHE A 173 -3.39 -9.68 -9.73
C PHE A 173 -3.49 -11.11 -9.20
N THR A 174 -3.91 -11.30 -7.95
CA THR A 174 -4.17 -12.65 -7.41
C THR A 174 -5.19 -13.38 -8.27
N ASN A 175 -6.31 -12.75 -8.63
CA ASN A 175 -7.31 -13.34 -9.51
C ASN A 175 -6.78 -13.64 -10.93
N LEU A 176 -5.81 -12.87 -11.43
CA LEU A 176 -5.18 -13.14 -12.72
C LEU A 176 -4.33 -14.41 -12.69
N VAL A 177 -3.59 -14.65 -11.61
CA VAL A 177 -2.58 -15.72 -11.55
C VAL A 177 -3.10 -17.03 -10.94
N VAL A 178 -4.25 -17.03 -10.27
CA VAL A 178 -4.89 -18.25 -9.75
C VAL A 178 -5.86 -18.86 -10.77
N PRO A 179 -6.12 -20.18 -10.70
CA PRO A 179 -7.15 -20.82 -11.51
C PRO A 179 -8.53 -20.18 -11.31
N GLU A 180 -9.35 -20.14 -12.36
CA GLU A 180 -10.66 -19.47 -12.33
C GLU A 180 -11.55 -19.94 -11.17
N LYS A 181 -11.53 -21.24 -10.85
CA LYS A 181 -12.29 -21.83 -9.75
C LYS A 181 -11.92 -21.29 -8.36
N ASP A 182 -10.70 -20.78 -8.21
CA ASP A 182 -10.10 -20.30 -6.97
C ASP A 182 -10.12 -18.75 -6.88
N ARG A 183 -10.55 -18.07 -7.95
CA ARG A 183 -10.75 -16.62 -7.96
C ARG A 183 -11.78 -16.22 -6.90
N LEU A 184 -11.49 -15.13 -6.20
CA LEU A 184 -12.38 -14.56 -5.19
C LEU A 184 -12.87 -13.19 -5.60
N PRO A 185 -14.17 -12.87 -5.39
CA PRO A 185 -14.66 -11.53 -5.62
C PRO A 185 -14.00 -10.54 -4.67
N TYR A 186 -13.74 -9.33 -5.16
CA TYR A 186 -13.31 -8.21 -4.33
C TYR A 186 -14.21 -7.00 -4.56
N ILE A 187 -14.29 -6.16 -3.53
CA ILE A 187 -15.09 -4.95 -3.50
C ILE A 187 -14.14 -3.78 -3.33
N VAL A 188 -14.36 -2.72 -4.11
CA VAL A 188 -13.67 -1.45 -3.96
C VAL A 188 -14.68 -0.46 -3.39
N PRO A 189 -14.62 -0.14 -2.09
CA PRO A 189 -15.60 0.73 -1.48
C PRO A 189 -15.46 2.17 -1.98
N ASP A 190 -16.56 2.91 -2.01
CA ASP A 190 -16.57 4.36 -2.16
C ASP A 190 -15.99 5.06 -0.90
N ASN A 191 -15.70 6.36 -1.01
CA ASN A 191 -15.07 7.18 0.03
C ASN A 191 -13.73 6.57 0.49
N ASN A 192 -12.94 6.15 -0.49
CA ASN A 192 -11.68 5.44 -0.31
C ASN A 192 -10.48 6.39 -0.33
N ILE A 193 -9.34 5.89 0.15
CA ILE A 193 -8.07 6.60 0.07
C ILE A 193 -7.36 6.27 -1.24
N ARG A 194 -6.73 7.29 -1.84
CA ARG A 194 -5.81 7.16 -2.96
C ARG A 194 -4.45 6.75 -2.43
N ILE A 195 -4.05 5.53 -2.74
CA ILE A 195 -2.75 4.96 -2.38
C ILE A 195 -1.77 5.39 -3.45
N GLN A 196 -0.70 6.07 -3.06
CA GLN A 196 0.28 6.64 -3.99
C GLN A 196 1.63 5.95 -3.79
N CYS A 197 2.16 5.34 -4.84
CA CYS A 197 3.44 4.61 -4.81
C CYS A 197 4.57 5.52 -5.32
N PRO A 198 5.36 6.13 -4.41
CA PRO A 198 6.45 7.02 -4.78
C PRO A 198 7.66 6.29 -5.34
N LEU A 199 8.39 7.00 -6.19
CA LEU A 199 9.71 6.67 -6.70
C LEU A 199 10.72 7.72 -6.24
N ALA A 200 11.91 7.28 -5.82
CA ALA A 200 13.02 8.17 -5.55
C ALA A 200 14.35 7.53 -5.94
N LEU A 201 15.28 8.35 -6.44
CA LEU A 201 16.68 7.97 -6.60
C LEU A 201 17.40 8.14 -5.26
N ILE A 202 18.20 7.16 -4.87
CA ILE A 202 19.01 7.22 -3.64
C ILE A 202 20.31 7.96 -3.95
N ASP A 203 20.24 9.29 -3.94
CA ASP A 203 21.33 10.16 -4.36
C ASP A 203 22.66 9.88 -3.65
N ALA A 204 22.62 9.63 -2.34
CA ALA A 204 23.83 9.30 -1.56
C ALA A 204 24.52 8.03 -2.05
N ASN A 205 23.76 7.02 -2.50
CA ASN A 205 24.31 5.76 -3.01
C ASN A 205 24.82 5.91 -4.45
N ILE A 206 24.10 6.66 -5.29
CA ILE A 206 24.45 6.86 -6.70
C ILE A 206 25.67 7.78 -6.86
N ASN A 207 25.85 8.79 -5.99
CA ASN A 207 26.92 9.78 -6.14
C ASN A 207 28.34 9.20 -6.09
N GLY A 208 28.52 8.03 -5.48
CA GLY A 208 29.81 7.31 -5.44
C GLY A 208 30.01 6.31 -6.58
N GLN A 209 29.03 6.16 -7.48
CA GLN A 209 29.05 5.21 -8.59
C GLN A 209 29.51 5.87 -9.90
N PRO A 210 29.88 5.09 -10.92
CA PRO A 210 30.10 5.61 -12.27
C PRO A 210 28.89 6.43 -12.77
N PRO A 211 29.09 7.54 -13.50
CA PRO A 211 28.01 8.41 -13.99
C PRO A 211 26.89 7.67 -14.74
N GLU A 212 27.24 6.58 -15.42
CA GLU A 212 26.31 5.72 -16.15
C GLU A 212 25.23 5.10 -15.27
N VAL A 213 25.52 4.88 -13.97
CA VAL A 213 24.52 4.38 -13.01
C VAL A 213 23.45 5.43 -12.77
N ARG A 214 23.83 6.71 -12.61
CA ARG A 214 22.88 7.82 -12.48
C ARG A 214 22.06 7.99 -13.75
N GLU A 215 22.71 7.96 -14.90
CA GLU A 215 22.05 8.07 -16.21
C GLU A 215 21.02 6.96 -16.41
N ALA A 216 21.39 5.70 -16.14
CA ALA A 216 20.51 4.56 -16.23
C ALA A 216 19.35 4.63 -15.22
N ALA A 217 19.62 5.04 -13.98
CA ALA A 217 18.60 5.16 -12.94
C ALA A 217 17.58 6.27 -13.26
N GLN A 218 18.05 7.42 -13.76
CA GLN A 218 17.19 8.50 -14.24
C GLN A 218 16.36 8.07 -15.45
N ALA A 219 16.98 7.42 -16.43
CA ALA A 219 16.29 6.91 -17.62
C ALA A 219 15.22 5.88 -17.23
N PHE A 220 15.53 4.96 -16.32
CA PHE A 220 14.54 4.01 -15.81
C PHE A 220 13.40 4.72 -15.10
N GLY A 221 13.70 5.68 -14.23
CA GLY A 221 12.67 6.45 -13.54
C GLY A 221 11.73 7.18 -14.49
N GLN A 222 12.25 7.78 -15.57
CA GLN A 222 11.41 8.40 -16.61
C GLN A 222 10.62 7.36 -17.42
N TYR A 223 11.24 6.23 -17.73
CA TYR A 223 10.60 5.14 -18.47
C TYR A 223 9.32 4.64 -17.80
N LEU A 224 9.29 4.60 -16.47
CA LEU A 224 8.12 4.16 -15.70
C LEU A 224 6.86 5.00 -15.95
N TYR A 225 6.99 6.22 -16.50
CA TYR A 225 5.87 7.11 -16.84
C TYR A 225 5.43 7.01 -18.30
N THR A 226 6.14 6.25 -19.13
CA THR A 226 5.72 6.01 -20.51
C THR A 226 4.41 5.24 -20.54
N ARG A 227 3.63 5.41 -21.61
CA ARG A 227 2.37 4.66 -21.79
C ARG A 227 2.61 3.15 -21.81
N GLU A 228 3.75 2.70 -22.33
CA GLU A 228 4.13 1.29 -22.40
C GLU A 228 4.34 0.71 -20.99
N ALA A 229 5.17 1.35 -20.17
CA ALA A 229 5.38 0.93 -18.78
C ALA A 229 4.08 1.00 -17.95
N GLN A 230 3.28 2.06 -18.15
CA GLN A 230 1.99 2.20 -17.46
C GLN A 230 1.01 1.10 -17.89
N ARG A 231 1.02 0.65 -19.14
CA ARG A 231 0.19 -0.49 -19.56
C ARG A 231 0.55 -1.77 -18.80
N GLU A 232 1.83 -2.04 -18.55
CA GLU A 232 2.26 -3.18 -17.73
C GLU A 232 1.79 -3.07 -16.28
N PHE A 233 1.86 -1.86 -15.71
CA PHE A 233 1.30 -1.62 -14.38
C PHE A 233 -0.22 -1.83 -14.34
N ALA A 234 -0.95 -1.32 -15.32
CA ALA A 234 -2.40 -1.50 -15.41
C ALA A 234 -2.80 -2.97 -15.62
N ALA A 235 -2.01 -3.72 -16.40
CA ALA A 235 -2.18 -5.17 -16.56
C ALA A 235 -1.99 -5.94 -15.25
N CYS A 236 -1.28 -5.35 -14.27
CA CYS A 236 -1.14 -5.88 -12.92
C CYS A 236 -2.17 -5.29 -11.93
N GLY A 237 -3.16 -4.53 -12.40
CA GLY A 237 -4.24 -3.98 -11.58
C GLY A 237 -3.92 -2.67 -10.86
N PHE A 238 -2.79 -2.02 -11.17
CA PHE A 238 -2.51 -0.68 -10.66
C PHE A 238 -3.34 0.38 -11.40
N ARG A 239 -3.72 1.44 -10.68
CA ARG A 239 -4.34 2.62 -11.29
C ARG A 239 -3.25 3.53 -11.83
N THR A 240 -3.26 3.74 -13.14
CA THR A 240 -2.23 4.52 -13.83
C THR A 240 -2.67 5.94 -14.11
N ASN A 241 -1.71 6.78 -14.49
CA ASN A 241 -1.98 8.16 -14.92
C ASN A 241 -2.76 8.23 -16.26
N PHE A 242 -2.81 7.12 -17.00
CA PHE A 242 -3.65 6.94 -18.19
C PHE A 242 -4.99 6.33 -17.77
N LYS A 243 -6.06 7.13 -17.77
CA LYS A 243 -7.38 6.69 -17.32
C LYS A 243 -7.96 5.60 -18.22
N GLU A 244 -7.71 5.69 -19.52
CA GLU A 244 -8.16 4.73 -20.52
C GLU A 244 -7.63 3.31 -20.26
N LEU A 245 -6.44 3.17 -19.65
CA LEU A 245 -5.91 1.86 -19.27
C LEU A 245 -6.72 1.24 -18.12
N GLN A 246 -7.24 2.05 -17.19
CA GLN A 246 -8.08 1.53 -16.11
C GLN A 246 -9.37 0.93 -16.65
N GLU A 247 -9.96 1.57 -17.67
CA GLU A 247 -11.15 1.08 -18.38
C GLU A 247 -10.81 -0.17 -19.20
N GLU A 248 -9.68 -0.18 -19.90
CA GLU A 248 -9.19 -1.33 -20.68
C GLU A 248 -9.04 -2.60 -19.82
N PHE A 249 -8.49 -2.47 -18.61
CA PHE A 249 -8.29 -3.60 -17.69
C PHE A 249 -9.45 -3.82 -16.72
N GLY A 250 -10.56 -3.08 -16.87
CA GLY A 250 -11.79 -3.30 -16.11
C GLY A 250 -11.73 -2.93 -14.63
N LEU A 251 -10.87 -1.97 -14.24
CA LEU A 251 -10.84 -1.48 -12.86
C LEU A 251 -12.10 -0.63 -12.56
N PRO A 252 -12.81 -0.90 -11.46
CA PRO A 252 -14.04 -0.18 -11.14
C PRO A 252 -13.77 1.32 -10.85
N PRO A 253 -14.69 2.22 -11.19
CA PRO A 253 -14.61 3.61 -10.76
C PRO A 253 -14.81 3.70 -9.23
N VAL A 254 -14.19 4.70 -8.60
CA VAL A 254 -14.27 4.92 -7.14
C VAL A 254 -14.81 6.31 -6.86
N LYS A 255 -15.95 6.41 -6.16
CA LYS A 255 -16.53 7.73 -5.82
C LYS A 255 -15.93 8.24 -4.52
N GLY A 256 -15.76 9.56 -4.44
CA GLY A 256 -15.26 10.22 -3.24
C GLY A 256 -13.84 9.82 -2.87
N LEU A 257 -12.99 9.50 -3.85
CA LEU A 257 -11.58 9.18 -3.64
C LEU A 257 -10.82 10.41 -3.10
N TRP A 258 -10.07 10.23 -2.02
CA TRP A 258 -9.36 11.32 -1.33
C TRP A 258 -7.89 10.98 -1.09
N THR A 259 -7.02 12.00 -0.97
CA THR A 259 -5.60 11.81 -0.63
C THR A 259 -5.37 12.01 0.86
N ALA A 260 -4.40 11.26 1.40
CA ALA A 260 -3.94 11.38 2.78
C ALA A 260 -3.58 12.84 3.11
N GLU A 261 -2.82 13.49 2.24
CA GLU A 261 -2.31 14.85 2.43
C GLU A 261 -3.42 15.88 2.57
N LYS A 262 -4.41 15.84 1.67
CA LYS A 262 -5.50 16.83 1.67
C LYS A 262 -6.47 16.61 2.82
N ARG A 263 -6.75 15.36 3.18
CA ARG A 263 -7.79 15.03 4.16
C ARG A 263 -7.26 14.98 5.60
N LEU A 264 -5.99 14.65 5.78
CA LEU A 264 -5.39 14.38 7.10
C LEU A 264 -4.20 15.29 7.44
N GLY A 265 -3.89 16.30 6.62
CA GLY A 265 -2.92 17.35 6.97
C GLY A 265 -1.46 17.05 6.60
N GLY A 266 -1.21 16.07 5.73
CA GLY A 266 0.14 15.75 5.23
C GLY A 266 0.87 14.67 6.04
N TRP A 267 1.88 14.05 5.43
CA TRP A 267 2.51 12.83 5.96
C TRP A 267 3.22 13.00 7.30
N LYS A 268 3.81 14.17 7.57
CA LYS A 268 4.43 14.45 8.88
C LYS A 268 3.39 14.46 9.99
N GLN A 269 2.28 15.17 9.80
CA GLN A 269 1.17 15.17 10.75
C GLN A 269 0.56 13.77 10.88
N ILE A 270 0.38 13.06 9.77
CA ILE A 270 -0.17 11.70 9.79
C ILE A 270 0.71 10.75 10.60
N GLN A 271 2.03 10.82 10.44
CA GLN A 271 2.97 10.00 11.20
C GLN A 271 2.80 10.23 12.71
N THR A 272 2.76 11.48 13.14
CA THR A 272 2.61 11.85 14.55
C THR A 272 1.22 11.51 15.10
N GLU A 273 0.15 11.91 14.41
CA GLU A 273 -1.22 11.70 14.88
C GLU A 273 -1.62 10.23 14.90
N PHE A 274 -1.15 9.43 13.94
CA PHE A 274 -1.61 8.04 13.79
C PHE A 274 -0.58 6.98 14.19
N PHE A 275 0.68 7.11 13.79
CA PHE A 275 1.58 5.94 13.72
C PHE A 275 2.75 5.93 14.71
N GLU A 276 3.05 7.06 15.35
CA GLU A 276 3.93 7.11 16.53
C GLU A 276 3.38 6.27 17.69
N ASP A 277 4.20 5.99 18.70
CA ASP A 277 3.87 5.05 19.77
C ASP A 277 2.68 5.47 20.63
N THR A 278 2.41 6.77 20.71
CA THR A 278 1.22 7.36 21.35
C THR A 278 0.14 7.78 20.34
N GLY A 279 0.33 7.50 19.04
CA GLY A 279 -0.62 7.84 17.99
C GLY A 279 -1.89 6.97 18.04
N ILE A 280 -2.94 7.43 17.36
CA ILE A 280 -4.27 6.80 17.36
C ILE A 280 -4.21 5.31 17.00
N CYS A 281 -3.38 4.91 16.04
CA CYS A 281 -3.25 3.50 15.65
C CYS A 281 -2.70 2.66 16.81
N SER A 282 -1.67 3.17 17.49
CA SER A 282 -1.06 2.49 18.64
C SER A 282 -2.03 2.32 19.79
N GLU A 283 -2.81 3.36 20.10
CA GLU A 283 -3.84 3.31 21.13
C GLU A 283 -4.91 2.27 20.80
N ILE A 284 -5.43 2.27 19.57
CA ILE A 284 -6.42 1.27 19.12
C ILE A 284 -5.85 -0.15 19.24
N LEU A 285 -4.64 -0.39 18.74
CA LEU A 285 -4.04 -1.73 18.76
C LEU A 285 -3.80 -2.22 20.19
N ARG A 286 -3.37 -1.34 21.09
CA ARG A 286 -3.21 -1.65 22.52
C ARG A 286 -4.54 -2.01 23.17
N ASP A 287 -5.57 -1.20 22.95
CA ASP A 287 -6.89 -1.40 23.57
C ASP A 287 -7.56 -2.69 23.07
N VAL A 288 -7.49 -2.95 21.76
CA VAL A 288 -7.97 -4.19 21.13
C VAL A 288 -7.19 -5.40 21.68
N GLY A 289 -5.86 -5.28 21.78
CA GLY A 289 -5.00 -6.33 22.33
C GLY A 289 -5.36 -6.68 23.78
N ALA A 290 -5.55 -5.66 24.62
CA ALA A 290 -5.96 -5.83 26.02
C ALA A 290 -7.33 -6.51 26.13
N ARG A 291 -8.33 -6.09 25.34
CA ARG A 291 -9.66 -6.73 25.30
C ARG A 291 -9.60 -8.20 24.90
N LYS A 292 -8.86 -8.51 23.82
CA LYS A 292 -8.71 -9.89 23.33
C LYS A 292 -7.98 -10.78 24.34
N LEU A 293 -7.00 -10.24 25.05
CA LEU A 293 -6.33 -10.96 26.13
C LEU A 293 -7.28 -11.25 27.29
N ALA A 294 -8.06 -10.24 27.74
CA ALA A 294 -9.04 -10.42 28.81
C ALA A 294 -10.11 -11.47 28.45
N GLN A 295 -10.63 -11.47 27.23
CA GLN A 295 -11.57 -12.49 26.74
C GLN A 295 -10.98 -13.89 26.75
N ARG A 296 -9.72 -14.05 26.33
CA ARG A 296 -9.02 -15.35 26.36
C ARG A 296 -8.78 -15.86 27.78
N LEU A 297 -8.55 -14.96 28.74
CA LEU A 297 -8.38 -15.32 30.15
C LEU A 297 -9.71 -15.67 30.82
N ALA A 298 -10.81 -14.98 30.47
CA ALA A 298 -12.14 -15.24 31.04
C ALA A 298 -12.82 -16.52 30.48
N GLY A 299 -12.39 -16.99 29.31
CA GLY A 299 -12.88 -18.24 28.70
C GLY A 299 -12.06 -19.49 29.06
N ARG A 300 -11.08 -19.39 29.96
CA ARG A 300 -10.31 -20.50 30.54
C ARG A 300 -10.81 -20.79 31.95
#